data_AF-A0A397C4K3-F1
#
_entry.id   AF-A0A397C4K3-F1
#
_cell.length_a   1.000
_cell.length_b   1.000
_cell.length_c   1.000
_cell.angle_alpha   90.00
_cell.angle_beta   90.00
_cell.angle_gamma   90.00
#
_symmetry.space_group_name_H-M   'P 1'
#
loop_
_entity.id
_entity.type
_entity.pdbx_description
1 polymer ?
#
loop_
_entity_poly.entity_id
_entity_poly.type
_entity_poly.pdbx_seq_one_letter_code
_entity_poly.pdbx_strand_id
1 'polypeptide(L)'
;MQMALQAVNQRSELQRLLEGVFQHRDEAVAQVIVYDPPVLASYDAAQDPSHPSFKRTVTSALTLRVVSLKHGMCAKVELKIQAQLSQWVHIQNQMDAAVATHDLAAAEALQDKLEPLEAEMCKLDAERAKHFVEIATLTERVRTLVQQYRDNNQG
;
A
#
# COMPACT_ATOMS: atom_id res chain seq x y z
N MET A 1 -14.65 20.12 37.52
CA MET A 1 -15.35 18.90 37.03
C MET A 1 -15.78 19.01 35.56
N GLN A 2 -16.35 20.14 35.13
CA GLN A 2 -16.79 20.36 33.73
C GLN A 2 -15.66 20.27 32.68
N MET A 3 -14.47 20.81 32.98
CA MET A 3 -13.26 20.67 32.13
C MET A 3 -12.79 19.22 31.98
N ALA A 4 -12.89 18.41 33.05
CA ALA A 4 -12.49 17.01 33.01
C ALA A 4 -13.48 16.17 32.17
N LEU A 5 -14.78 16.47 32.27
CA LEU A 5 -15.82 15.87 31.43
C LEU A 5 -15.64 16.23 29.95
N GLN A 6 -15.34 17.49 29.64
CA GLN A 6 -15.05 17.93 28.27
C GLN A 6 -13.82 17.22 27.69
N ALA A 7 -12.72 17.12 28.46
CA ALA A 7 -11.51 16.43 28.03
C ALA A 7 -11.76 14.93 27.77
N VAL A 8 -12.57 14.26 28.61
CA VAL A 8 -12.95 12.86 28.41
C VAL A 8 -13.79 12.69 27.15
N ASN A 9 -14.77 13.56 26.90
CA ASN A 9 -15.59 13.51 25.69
C ASN A 9 -14.75 13.70 24.43
N GLN A 10 -13.85 14.68 24.43
CA GLN A 10 -12.94 14.93 23.31
C GLN A 10 -12.01 13.74 23.06
N ARG A 11 -11.46 13.12 24.12
CA ARG A 11 -10.62 11.93 24.00
C ARG A 11 -11.41 10.78 23.36
N SER A 12 -12.62 10.52 23.81
CA SER A 12 -13.48 9.46 23.27
C SER A 12 -13.84 9.70 21.80
N GLU A 13 -14.10 10.96 21.42
CA GLU A 13 -14.35 11.32 20.03
C GLU A 13 -13.12 11.07 19.14
N LEU A 14 -11.95 11.51 19.58
CA LEU A 14 -10.69 11.26 18.87
C LEU A 14 -10.39 9.76 18.75
N GLN A 15 -10.68 8.99 19.80
CA GLN A 15 -10.52 7.54 19.76
C GLN A 15 -11.43 6.91 18.70
N ARG A 16 -12.71 7.32 18.63
CA ARG A 16 -13.65 6.83 17.62
C ARG A 16 -13.19 7.17 16.20
N LEU A 17 -12.69 8.38 15.99
CA LEU A 17 -12.14 8.80 14.69
C LEU A 17 -10.91 7.95 14.30
N LEU A 18 -10.01 7.72 15.25
CA LEU A 18 -8.82 6.90 15.04
C LEU A 18 -9.17 5.45 14.70
N GLU A 19 -10.13 4.86 15.42
CA GLU A 19 -10.66 3.55 15.11
C GLU A 19 -11.19 3.51 13.68
N GLY A 20 -12.02 4.48 13.28
CA GLY A 20 -12.53 4.63 11.92
C GLY A 20 -11.41 4.67 10.86
N VAL A 21 -10.34 5.43 11.10
CA VAL A 21 -9.19 5.47 10.17
C VAL A 21 -8.53 4.10 10.03
N PHE A 22 -8.35 3.36 11.13
CA PHE A 22 -7.79 2.01 11.07
C PHE A 22 -8.71 1.03 10.33
N GLN A 23 -10.02 1.18 10.44
CA GLN A 23 -10.99 0.38 9.69
C GLN A 23 -10.82 0.53 8.17
N HIS A 24 -10.88 1.78 7.68
CA HIS A 24 -10.75 2.07 6.25
C HIS A 24 -9.38 1.64 5.71
N ARG A 25 -8.33 1.81 6.52
CA ARG A 25 -6.97 1.38 6.19
C ARG A 25 -6.89 -0.14 6.00
N ASP A 26 -7.47 -0.92 6.92
CA ASP A 26 -7.45 -2.37 6.85
C ASP A 26 -8.29 -2.89 5.66
N GLU A 27 -9.40 -2.22 5.35
CA GLU A 27 -10.23 -2.46 4.15
C GLU A 27 -9.45 -2.19 2.86
N ALA A 28 -8.76 -1.05 2.76
CA ALA A 28 -7.94 -0.72 1.59
C ALA A 28 -6.84 -1.77 1.36
N VAL A 29 -6.15 -2.21 2.42
CA VAL A 29 -5.13 -3.27 2.31
C VAL A 29 -5.76 -4.58 1.81
N ALA A 30 -6.89 -4.98 2.36
CA ALA A 30 -7.58 -6.20 1.93
C ALA A 30 -8.04 -6.13 0.46
N GLN A 31 -8.53 -4.98 0.00
CA GLN A 31 -8.90 -4.78 -1.40
C GLN A 31 -7.69 -4.89 -2.33
N VAL A 32 -6.58 -4.21 -2.01
CA VAL A 32 -5.35 -4.31 -2.81
C VAL A 32 -4.89 -5.75 -2.93
N ILE A 33 -4.87 -6.50 -1.82
CA ILE A 33 -4.49 -7.91 -1.83
C ILE A 33 -5.38 -8.72 -2.76
N VAL A 34 -6.69 -8.50 -2.74
CA VAL A 34 -7.65 -9.29 -3.53
C VAL A 34 -7.64 -8.93 -5.02
N TYR A 35 -7.47 -7.65 -5.35
CA TYR A 35 -7.58 -7.18 -6.73
C TYR A 35 -6.25 -7.13 -7.50
N ASP A 36 -5.11 -7.26 -6.82
CA ASP A 36 -3.79 -7.39 -7.44
C ASP A 36 -3.35 -8.88 -7.43
N PRO A 37 -3.36 -9.59 -8.58
CA PRO A 37 -3.07 -11.02 -8.61
C PRO A 37 -1.67 -11.42 -8.10
N PRO A 38 -0.57 -10.72 -8.46
CA PRO A 38 0.73 -10.91 -7.82
C PRO A 38 0.72 -10.82 -6.29
N VAL A 39 0.01 -9.84 -5.75
CA VAL A 39 -0.09 -9.64 -4.29
C VAL A 39 -0.93 -10.76 -3.67
N LEU A 40 -2.02 -11.16 -4.32
CA LEU A 40 -2.88 -12.25 -3.89
C LEU A 40 -2.11 -13.56 -3.77
N ALA A 41 -1.34 -13.92 -4.81
CA ALA A 41 -0.52 -15.13 -4.82
C ALA A 41 0.54 -15.10 -3.70
N SER A 42 1.15 -13.93 -3.47
CA SER A 42 2.11 -13.73 -2.38
C SER A 42 1.45 -13.89 -1.00
N TYR A 43 0.22 -13.42 -0.84
CA TYR A 43 -0.57 -13.60 0.37
C TYR A 43 -0.93 -15.07 0.59
N ASP A 44 -1.40 -15.79 -0.43
CA ASP A 44 -1.73 -17.21 -0.32
C ASP A 44 -0.50 -18.04 0.08
N ALA A 45 0.64 -17.78 -0.56
CA ALA A 45 1.90 -18.42 -0.19
C ALA A 45 2.31 -18.14 1.27
N ALA A 46 2.01 -16.94 1.80
CA ALA A 46 2.29 -16.59 3.19
C ALA A 46 1.31 -17.23 4.20
N GLN A 47 0.15 -17.73 3.74
CA GLN A 47 -0.83 -18.43 4.57
C GLN A 47 -0.70 -19.96 4.49
N ASP A 48 -0.02 -20.51 3.48
CA ASP A 48 0.17 -21.95 3.28
C ASP A 48 1.27 -22.54 4.20
N PRO A 49 0.94 -23.39 5.19
CA PRO A 49 1.93 -23.97 6.10
C PRO A 49 3.01 -24.83 5.44
N SER A 50 2.79 -25.28 4.20
CA SER A 50 3.76 -26.05 3.42
C SER A 50 4.77 -25.17 2.67
N HIS A 51 4.51 -23.87 2.57
CA HIS A 51 5.34 -22.93 1.81
C HIS A 51 6.45 -22.32 2.68
N PRO A 52 7.69 -22.14 2.18
CA PRO A 52 8.81 -21.59 2.97
C PRO A 52 8.60 -20.18 3.53
N SER A 53 7.69 -19.39 2.94
CA SER A 53 7.38 -18.04 3.42
C SER A 53 6.40 -18.02 4.59
N PHE A 54 5.78 -19.16 4.94
CA PHE A 54 4.82 -19.23 6.02
C PHE A 54 5.47 -18.93 7.37
N LYS A 55 4.83 -18.04 8.12
CA LYS A 55 5.21 -17.73 9.50
C LYS A 55 3.96 -17.81 10.35
N ARG A 56 3.99 -18.66 11.39
CA ARG A 56 2.90 -18.74 12.35
C ARG A 56 2.75 -17.39 13.06
N THR A 57 1.60 -16.75 12.87
CA THR A 57 1.29 -15.49 13.53
C THR A 57 1.08 -15.73 15.03
N VAL A 58 1.77 -14.95 15.86
CA VAL A 58 1.54 -14.87 17.30
C VAL A 58 1.04 -13.46 17.59
N THR A 59 -0.19 -13.33 18.08
CA THR A 59 -0.79 -12.04 18.42
C THR A 59 -0.24 -11.57 19.77
N SER A 60 0.41 -10.41 19.78
CA SER A 60 0.93 -9.77 20.99
C SER A 60 0.88 -8.25 20.85
N ALA A 61 1.13 -7.50 21.93
CA ALA A 61 1.28 -6.04 21.85
C ALA A 61 2.41 -5.62 20.87
N LEU A 62 3.43 -6.47 20.67
CA LEU A 62 4.48 -6.27 19.68
C LEU A 62 3.93 -6.30 18.25
N THR A 63 2.91 -7.12 17.99
CA THR A 63 2.25 -7.23 16.68
C THR A 63 1.64 -5.91 16.25
N LEU A 64 0.95 -5.20 17.16
CA LEU A 64 0.37 -3.87 16.87
C LEU A 64 1.45 -2.84 16.53
N ARG A 65 2.59 -2.85 17.24
CA ARG A 65 3.71 -1.94 16.95
C ARG A 65 4.32 -2.23 15.58
N VAL A 66 4.47 -3.51 15.24
CA VAL A 66 4.99 -3.93 13.92
C VAL A 66 4.03 -3.52 12.81
N VAL A 67 2.72 -3.74 12.96
CA VAL A 67 1.70 -3.31 11.97
C VAL A 67 1.77 -1.80 11.73
N SER A 68 1.79 -0.99 12.79
CA SER A 68 1.95 0.47 12.66
C SER A 68 3.24 0.87 11.95
N LEU A 69 4.36 0.21 12.26
CA LEU A 69 5.62 0.44 11.57
C LEU A 69 5.51 0.12 10.07
N LYS A 70 4.89 -1.02 9.71
CA LYS A 70 4.70 -1.45 8.32
C LYS A 70 3.83 -0.47 7.53
N HIS A 71 2.75 0.05 8.11
CA HIS A 71 1.99 1.13 7.48
C HIS A 71 2.84 2.39 7.24
N GLY A 72 3.69 2.75 8.21
CA GLY A 72 4.66 3.84 8.03
C GLY A 72 5.65 3.57 6.90
N MET A 73 6.08 2.31 6.71
CA MET A 73 6.93 1.92 5.57
C MET A 73 6.16 2.01 4.25
N CYS A 74 4.93 1.49 4.17
CA CYS A 74 4.05 1.64 2.99
C CYS A 74 3.90 3.12 2.59
N ALA A 75 3.66 4.00 3.57
CA ALA A 75 3.51 5.43 3.31
C ALA A 75 4.81 6.07 2.79
N LYS A 76 5.97 5.66 3.31
CA LYS A 76 7.26 6.13 2.80
C LYS A 76 7.53 5.67 1.37
N VAL A 77 7.19 4.43 1.05
CA VAL A 77 7.34 3.89 -0.31
C VAL A 77 6.38 4.60 -1.27
N GLU A 78 5.13 4.83 -0.85
CA GLU A 78 4.16 5.60 -1.63
C GLU A 78 4.67 7.00 -1.96
N LEU A 79 5.27 7.72 -0.99
CA LEU A 79 5.85 9.03 -1.26
C LEU A 79 6.96 9.00 -2.32
N LYS A 80 7.75 7.92 -2.36
CA LYS A 80 8.77 7.73 -3.41
C LYS A 80 8.12 7.47 -4.78
N ILE A 81 7.09 6.63 -4.83
CA ILE A 81 6.31 6.36 -6.05
C ILE A 81 5.71 7.67 -6.58
N GLN A 82 5.08 8.47 -5.72
CA GLN A 82 4.49 9.77 -6.10
C GLN A 82 5.54 10.77 -6.62
N ALA A 83 6.73 10.79 -6.03
CA ALA A 83 7.83 11.60 -6.54
C ALA A 83 8.28 11.14 -7.94
N GLN A 84 8.37 9.83 -8.18
CA GLN A 84 8.71 9.28 -9.49
C GLN A 84 7.59 9.52 -10.52
N LEU A 85 6.33 9.36 -10.15
CA LEU A 85 5.19 9.70 -11.01
C LEU A 85 5.21 11.17 -11.41
N SER A 86 5.54 12.07 -10.49
CA SER A 86 5.68 13.50 -10.79
C SER A 86 6.79 13.75 -11.81
N GLN A 87 7.92 13.04 -11.69
CA GLN A 87 9.01 13.11 -12.66
C GLN A 87 8.61 12.51 -14.01
N TRP A 88 7.86 11.40 -14.00
CA TRP A 88 7.38 10.72 -15.20
C TRP A 88 6.46 11.66 -16.01
N VAL A 89 5.48 12.26 -15.34
CA VAL A 89 4.57 13.25 -15.95
C VAL A 89 5.36 14.45 -16.50
N HIS A 90 6.38 14.91 -15.78
CA HIS A 90 7.23 16.00 -16.26
C HIS A 90 7.96 15.64 -17.56
N ILE A 91 8.55 14.44 -17.63
CA ILE A 91 9.26 13.95 -18.83
C ILE A 91 8.27 13.77 -19.99
N GLN A 92 7.09 13.23 -19.74
CA GLN A 92 6.05 13.10 -20.78
C GLN A 92 5.65 14.44 -21.38
N ASN A 93 5.43 15.45 -20.54
CA ASN A 93 5.11 16.80 -21.04
C ASN A 93 6.27 17.38 -21.89
N GLN A 94 7.53 17.07 -21.54
CA GLN A 94 8.69 17.48 -22.35
C GLN A 94 8.76 16.73 -23.68
N MET A 95 8.39 15.45 -23.69
CA MET A 95 8.31 14.66 -24.91
C MET A 95 7.22 15.18 -25.83
N ASP A 96 6.03 15.46 -25.31
CA ASP A 96 4.92 16.03 -26.08
C ASP A 96 5.33 17.37 -26.73
N ALA A 97 6.07 18.21 -25.99
CA ALA A 97 6.62 19.45 -26.52
C ALA A 97 7.67 19.22 -27.63
N ALA A 98 8.58 18.26 -27.45
CA ALA A 98 9.59 17.92 -28.46
C ALA A 98 8.95 17.35 -29.74
N VAL A 99 7.93 16.51 -29.61
CA VAL A 99 7.13 16.00 -30.73
C VAL A 99 6.42 17.13 -31.45
N ALA A 100 5.84 18.09 -30.72
CA ALA A 100 5.20 19.26 -31.31
C ALA A 100 6.16 20.17 -32.10
N THR A 101 7.46 20.18 -31.76
CA THR A 101 8.49 20.91 -32.50
C THR A 101 9.25 20.04 -33.51
N HIS A 102 8.79 18.80 -33.75
CA HIS A 102 9.44 17.81 -34.61
C HIS A 102 10.91 17.48 -34.22
N ASP A 103 11.29 17.67 -32.96
CA ASP A 103 12.59 17.29 -32.44
C ASP A 103 12.55 15.84 -31.94
N LEU A 104 12.57 14.90 -32.89
CA LEU A 104 12.47 13.47 -32.60
C LEU A 104 13.67 12.94 -31.81
N ALA A 105 14.86 13.51 -32.01
CA ALA A 105 16.06 13.13 -31.27
C ALA A 105 15.93 13.46 -29.77
N ALA A 106 15.36 14.63 -29.44
CA ALA A 106 15.06 14.99 -28.06
C ALA A 106 13.98 14.09 -27.45
N ALA A 107 12.94 13.73 -28.21
CA ALA A 107 11.89 12.82 -27.76
C ALA A 107 12.43 11.41 -27.46
N GLU A 108 13.28 10.85 -28.34
CA GLU A 108 13.94 9.56 -28.13
C GLU A 108 14.84 9.57 -26.88
N ALA A 109 15.65 10.62 -26.70
CA ALA A 109 16.51 10.77 -25.53
C ALA A 109 15.72 10.93 -24.20
N LEU A 110 14.47 11.39 -24.26
CA LEU A 110 13.57 11.46 -23.11
C LEU A 110 12.89 10.11 -22.86
N GLN A 111 12.56 9.36 -23.90
CA GLN A 111 12.04 7.99 -23.80
C GLN A 111 13.01 7.08 -23.03
N ASP A 112 14.31 7.17 -23.32
CA ASP A 112 15.37 6.42 -22.62
C ASP A 112 15.42 6.72 -21.10
N LYS A 113 14.86 7.86 -20.67
CA LYS A 113 14.77 8.22 -19.24
C LYS A 113 13.51 7.72 -18.57
N LEU A 114 12.46 7.39 -19.33
CA LEU A 114 11.21 6.86 -18.78
C LEU A 114 11.34 5.40 -18.35
N GLU A 115 11.98 4.57 -19.17
CA GLU A 115 12.15 3.13 -18.87
C GLU A 115 12.76 2.84 -17.48
N PRO A 116 13.89 3.45 -17.07
CA PRO A 116 14.44 3.22 -15.73
C PRO A 116 13.55 3.76 -14.61
N LEU A 117 12.76 4.80 -14.88
CA LEU A 117 11.83 5.39 -13.92
C LEU A 117 10.64 4.46 -13.68
N GLU A 118 10.07 3.90 -14.74
CA GLU A 118 9.00 2.90 -14.68
C GLU A 118 9.46 1.63 -13.97
N ALA A 119 10.66 1.14 -14.31
CA ALA A 119 11.24 -0.01 -13.65
C ALA A 119 11.43 0.21 -12.14
N GLU A 120 11.81 1.41 -11.72
CA GLU A 120 11.94 1.74 -10.30
C GLU A 120 10.59 1.89 -9.59
N MET A 121 9.58 2.47 -10.25
CA MET A 121 8.21 2.52 -9.72
C MET A 121 7.65 1.12 -9.50
N CYS A 122 7.86 0.19 -10.45
CA CYS A 122 7.46 -1.21 -10.30
C CYS A 122 8.17 -1.90 -9.12
N LYS A 123 9.46 -1.63 -8.89
CA LYS A 123 10.19 -2.18 -7.73
C LYS A 123 9.65 -1.65 -6.41
N LEU A 124 9.37 -0.35 -6.34
CA LEU A 124 8.78 0.28 -5.16
C LEU A 124 7.38 -0.26 -4.89
N ASP A 125 6.57 -0.45 -5.93
CA ASP A 125 5.25 -1.03 -5.78
C ASP A 125 5.32 -2.48 -5.27
N ALA A 126 6.25 -3.29 -5.80
CA ALA A 126 6.54 -4.62 -5.27
C ALA A 126 7.05 -4.61 -3.81
N GLU A 127 7.83 -3.61 -3.41
CA GLU A 127 8.23 -3.41 -1.99
C GLU A 127 7.01 -3.10 -1.11
N ARG A 128 6.13 -2.21 -1.57
CA ARG A 128 4.91 -1.82 -0.88
C ARG A 128 3.95 -2.99 -0.72
N ALA A 129 3.79 -3.79 -1.78
CA ALA A 129 3.01 -5.03 -1.79
C ALA A 129 3.46 -6.02 -0.70
N LYS A 130 4.77 -6.20 -0.52
CA LYS A 130 5.30 -7.08 0.55
C LYS A 130 4.83 -6.63 1.94
N HIS A 131 4.80 -5.32 2.19
CA HIS A 131 4.30 -4.79 3.45
C HIS A 131 2.80 -5.01 3.64
N PHE A 132 1.99 -4.91 2.58
CA PHE A 132 0.56 -5.25 2.65
C PHE A 132 0.33 -6.70 3.05
N VAL A 133 1.07 -7.63 2.44
CA VAL A 133 1.00 -9.06 2.80
C VAL A 133 1.42 -9.27 4.26
N GLU A 134 2.51 -8.65 4.71
CA GLU A 134 2.93 -8.73 6.12
C GLU A 134 1.86 -8.18 7.07
N ILE A 135 1.25 -7.04 6.78
CA ILE A 135 0.16 -6.46 7.58
C ILE A 135 -1.01 -7.46 7.68
N ALA A 136 -1.40 -8.07 6.56
CA ALA A 136 -2.48 -9.06 6.53
C ALA A 136 -2.14 -10.32 7.35
N THR A 137 -0.91 -10.83 7.27
CA THR A 137 -0.51 -11.98 8.09
C THR A 137 -0.55 -11.67 9.58
N LEU A 138 -0.34 -10.41 9.99
CA LEU A 138 -0.30 -9.98 11.39
C LEU A 138 -1.67 -9.51 11.91
N THR A 139 -2.61 -9.17 11.04
CA THR A 139 -3.89 -8.54 11.40
C THR A 139 -5.06 -9.45 11.05
N GLU A 140 -5.75 -9.97 12.06
CA GLU A 140 -6.90 -10.87 11.87
C GLU A 140 -8.02 -10.21 11.05
N ARG A 141 -8.36 -8.95 11.35
CA ARG A 141 -9.36 -8.18 10.61
C ARG A 141 -9.09 -8.17 9.09
N VAL A 142 -7.83 -7.92 8.70
CA VAL A 142 -7.45 -7.89 7.27
C VAL A 142 -7.63 -9.26 6.64
N ARG A 143 -7.25 -10.36 7.32
CA ARG A 143 -7.49 -11.72 6.79
C ARG A 143 -8.99 -12.01 6.60
N THR A 144 -9.82 -11.62 7.57
CA THR A 144 -11.27 -11.75 7.47
C THR A 144 -11.82 -10.97 6.27
N LEU A 145 -11.39 -9.72 6.07
CA LEU A 145 -11.81 -8.90 4.94
C LEU A 145 -11.36 -9.49 3.60
N VAL A 146 -10.12 -9.99 3.50
CA VAL A 146 -9.63 -10.68 2.30
C VAL A 146 -10.51 -11.87 1.96
N GLN A 147 -10.89 -12.70 2.94
CA GLN A 147 -11.80 -13.82 2.72
C GLN A 147 -13.18 -13.35 2.25
N GLN A 148 -13.76 -12.35 2.92
CA GLN A 148 -15.07 -11.79 2.56
C GLN A 148 -15.09 -11.25 1.12
N TYR A 149 -14.06 -10.51 0.70
CA TYR A 149 -13.97 -10.00 -0.66
C TYR A 149 -13.77 -11.10 -1.70
N ARG A 150 -13.03 -12.17 -1.37
CA ARG A 150 -12.92 -13.35 -2.24
C ARG A 150 -14.26 -14.02 -2.44
N ASP A 151 -15.00 -14.26 -1.36
CA ASP A 151 -16.32 -14.92 -1.41
C ASP A 151 -17.31 -14.10 -2.25
N ASN A 152 -17.29 -12.76 -2.11
CA ASN A 152 -18.13 -11.85 -2.88
C ASN A 152 -17.77 -11.77 -4.37
N ASN A 153 -16.51 -12.02 -4.75
CA ASN A 153 -16.07 -12.01 -6.14
C ASN A 153 -16.33 -13.34 -6.88
N GLN A 154 -16.76 -14.40 -6.16
CA GLN A 154 -17.08 -15.72 -6.72
C GLN A 154 -18.58 -15.98 -6.89
N GLY A 155 -19.44 -15.06 -6.43
CA GLY A 155 -20.90 -15.09 -6.61
C GLY A 155 -21.35 -14.20 -7.77
#